data_AF-A0A1C3IKC0-F1
#
_entry.id   AF-A0A1C3IKC0-F1
#
_cell.length_a   1.000
_cell.length_b   1.000
_cell.length_c   1.000
_cell.angle_alpha   90.00
_cell.angle_beta   90.00
_cell.angle_gamma   90.00
#
_symmetry.space_group_name_H-M   'P 1'
#
loop_
_entity.id
_entity.type
_entity.pdbx_description
1 polymer ?
#
loop_
_entity_poly.entity_id
_entity_poly.type
_entity_poly.pdbx_seq_one_letter_code
_entity_poly.pdbx_strand_id
1 'polypeptide(L)'
;MVSQAFWYALKQNMLVSLLAFIALAVVILLDVVFFDVTELFPGGAELADIISNLSMSVVAGYIFYIMTSVKLEADRINKSKEIAKKIVGSVRNQTVLMFRVLAEQPHEKFTTFPSEDELSGYLNNKTFVTKVKGTRYIDGNGVVHERDLHFYLFNDFPPKALHLQSSLSAYLDFLDQDMQVAFYKHFNSNFFDNFADPTVAIVLNGRSNNISDFTNCFFVLRQTTLDLVESYERVYGTLEK
;
A
#
# COMPACT_ATOMS: atom_id res chain seq x y z
N MET A 1 0.10 16.44 11.66
CA MET A 1 0.02 16.64 10.19
C MET A 1 -1.44 16.70 9.80
N VAL A 2 -1.91 17.84 9.31
CA VAL A 2 -3.26 17.96 8.75
C VAL A 2 -3.23 17.29 7.37
N SER A 3 -4.01 16.23 7.18
CA SER A 3 -4.06 15.45 5.94
C SER A 3 -4.43 16.33 4.74
N GLN A 4 -3.87 16.08 3.55
CA GLN A 4 -4.30 16.77 2.32
C GLN A 4 -5.81 16.60 2.06
N ALA A 5 -6.40 15.49 2.53
CA ALA A 5 -7.85 15.27 2.47
C ALA A 5 -8.64 16.28 3.31
N PHE A 6 -8.11 16.75 4.44
CA PHE A 6 -8.74 17.77 5.28
C PHE A 6 -8.84 19.11 4.54
N TRP A 7 -7.76 19.51 3.86
CA TRP A 7 -7.76 20.72 3.04
C TRP A 7 -8.68 20.60 1.83
N TYR A 8 -8.75 19.42 1.22
CA TYR A 8 -9.65 19.18 0.09
C TYR A 8 -11.13 19.25 0.51
N ALA A 9 -11.49 18.62 1.63
CA ALA A 9 -12.85 18.64 2.19
C ALA A 9 -13.28 20.05 2.63
N LEU A 10 -12.37 20.83 3.22
CA LEU A 10 -12.60 22.25 3.54
C LEU A 10 -12.83 23.09 2.28
N LYS A 11 -12.04 22.83 1.22
CA LYS A 11 -12.12 23.57 -0.05
C LYS A 11 -13.39 23.24 -0.83
N GLN A 12 -13.84 21.99 -0.77
CA GLN A 12 -15.05 21.52 -1.45
C GLN A 12 -16.33 22.09 -0.81
N ASN A 13 -16.30 22.33 0.51
CA ASN A 13 -17.41 22.93 1.27
C ASN A 13 -17.06 24.32 1.83
N MET A 14 -16.45 25.16 0.99
CA MET A 14 -16.08 26.55 1.32
C MET A 14 -17.29 27.35 1.81
N LEU A 15 -18.47 27.14 1.21
CA LEU A 15 -19.70 27.86 1.57
C LEU A 15 -20.16 27.52 2.99
N VAL A 16 -20.13 26.24 3.37
CA VAL A 16 -20.49 25.78 4.72
C VAL A 16 -19.50 26.31 5.76
N SER A 17 -18.20 26.28 5.42
CA SER A 17 -17.15 26.83 6.29
C SER A 17 -17.29 28.34 6.49
N LEU A 18 -17.65 29.08 5.45
CA LEU A 18 -17.90 30.53 5.51
C LEU A 18 -19.13 30.84 6.36
N LEU A 19 -20.24 30.10 6.17
CA LEU A 19 -21.45 30.25 6.98
C LEU A 19 -21.19 29.98 8.46
N ALA A 20 -20.42 28.93 8.78
CA ALA A 20 -20.05 28.61 10.16
C ALA A 20 -19.16 29.71 10.76
N PHE A 21 -18.25 30.30 9.99
CA PHE A 21 -17.41 31.41 10.45
C PHE A 21 -18.24 32.67 10.72
N ILE A 22 -19.17 33.01 9.83
CA ILE A 22 -20.10 34.14 10.02
C ILE A 22 -20.96 33.90 11.26
N ALA A 23 -21.54 32.71 11.41
CA ALA A 23 -22.34 32.34 12.58
C ALA A 23 -21.54 32.46 13.88
N LEU A 24 -20.28 31.99 13.90
CA LEU A 24 -19.40 32.12 15.06
C LEU A 24 -19.12 33.60 15.39
N ALA A 25 -18.85 34.43 14.37
CA ALA A 25 -18.65 35.87 14.56
C ALA A 25 -19.90 36.56 15.13
N VAL A 26 -21.09 36.16 14.66
CA VAL A 26 -22.38 36.67 15.16
C VAL A 26 -22.59 36.30 16.64
N VAL A 27 -22.33 35.04 17.03
CA VAL A 27 -22.40 34.61 18.44
C VAL A 27 -21.45 35.42 19.31
N ILE A 28 -20.20 35.60 18.88
CA ILE A 28 -19.22 36.41 19.63
C ILE A 28 -19.68 37.86 19.74
N LEU A 29 -20.18 38.45 18.65
CA LEU A 29 -20.65 39.83 18.67
C LEU A 29 -21.84 40.00 19.61
N LEU A 30 -22.87 39.17 19.50
CA LEU A 30 -24.09 39.30 20.30
C LEU A 30 -23.88 38.91 21.77
N ASP A 31 -23.25 37.75 22.03
CA ASP A 31 -23.18 37.20 23.39
C ASP A 31 -21.98 37.69 24.19
N VAL A 32 -20.93 38.23 23.54
CA VAL A 32 -19.71 38.69 24.23
C VAL A 32 -19.51 40.20 24.12
N VAL A 33 -19.67 40.78 22.93
CA VAL A 33 -19.40 42.21 22.72
C VAL A 33 -20.60 43.09 23.10
N PHE A 34 -21.81 42.67 22.75
CA PHE A 34 -23.03 43.45 22.94
C PHE A 34 -23.87 43.02 24.15
N PHE A 35 -23.37 42.11 24.99
CA PHE A 35 -24.10 41.55 26.12
C PHE A 35 -24.70 42.60 27.09
N ASP A 36 -23.93 43.65 27.39
CA ASP A 36 -24.35 44.71 28.33
C ASP A 36 -24.83 45.99 27.63
N VAL A 37 -25.07 45.96 26.32
CA VAL A 37 -25.50 47.15 25.57
C VAL A 37 -27.01 47.36 25.70
N THR A 38 -27.40 48.58 26.02
CA THR A 38 -28.80 49.00 26.13
C THR A 38 -29.56 48.72 24.84
N GLU A 39 -30.79 48.18 24.95
CA GLU A 39 -31.60 47.81 23.78
C GLU A 39 -31.78 48.98 22.80
N LEU A 40 -31.44 48.75 21.54
CA LEU A 40 -31.61 49.74 20.46
C LEU A 40 -33.08 49.90 20.03
N PHE A 41 -33.91 48.88 20.23
CA PHE A 41 -35.34 48.87 19.95
C PHE A 41 -36.07 47.87 20.86
N PRO A 42 -37.38 48.06 21.11
CA PRO A 42 -38.16 47.18 21.98
C PRO A 42 -38.17 45.74 21.45
N GLY A 43 -37.76 44.77 22.28
CA GLY A 43 -37.67 43.35 21.90
C GLY A 43 -36.39 42.98 21.16
N GLY A 44 -35.40 43.87 21.12
CA GLY A 44 -34.09 43.60 20.53
C GLY A 44 -33.34 42.47 21.20
N ALA A 45 -33.45 42.33 22.53
CA ALA A 45 -32.83 41.21 23.25
C ALA A 45 -33.40 39.85 22.82
N GLU A 46 -34.72 39.73 22.67
CA GLU A 46 -35.36 38.48 22.24
C GLU A 46 -34.94 38.09 20.81
N LEU A 47 -34.83 39.07 19.90
CA LEU A 47 -34.32 38.82 18.55
C LEU A 47 -32.84 38.40 18.58
N ALA A 48 -32.01 39.03 19.41
CA ALA A 48 -30.60 38.67 19.56
C ALA A 48 -30.45 37.23 20.08
N ASP A 49 -31.26 36.82 21.06
CA ASP A 49 -31.30 35.44 21.56
C ASP A 49 -31.68 34.44 20.49
N ILE A 50 -32.69 34.74 19.66
CA ILE A 50 -33.09 33.87 18.54
C ILE A 50 -31.96 33.74 17.52
N ILE A 51 -31.33 34.85 17.14
CA ILE A 51 -30.22 34.86 16.17
C ILE A 51 -29.00 34.13 16.72
N SER A 52 -28.67 34.33 18.00
CA SER A 52 -27.57 33.65 18.66
C SER A 52 -27.81 32.14 18.74
N ASN A 53 -29.00 31.71 19.16
CA ASN A 53 -29.37 30.29 19.20
C ASN A 53 -29.35 29.63 17.81
N LEU A 54 -29.83 30.33 16.78
CA LEU A 54 -29.74 29.87 15.39
C LEU A 54 -28.28 29.73 14.95
N SER A 55 -27.45 30.73 15.26
CA SER A 55 -26.03 30.74 14.91
C SER A 55 -25.25 29.63 15.64
N MET A 56 -25.52 29.40 16.92
CA MET A 56 -25.00 28.27 17.67
C MET A 56 -25.42 26.93 17.07
N SER A 57 -26.66 26.81 16.60
CA SER A 57 -27.13 25.59 15.91
C SER A 57 -26.36 25.33 14.62
N VAL A 58 -26.06 26.38 13.84
CA VAL A 58 -25.21 26.29 12.64
C VAL A 58 -23.79 25.86 12.99
N VAL A 59 -23.19 26.44 14.04
CA VAL A 59 -21.84 26.05 14.50
C VAL A 59 -21.81 24.59 14.98
N ALA A 60 -22.81 24.17 15.75
CA ALA A 60 -22.94 22.78 16.23
C ALA A 60 -23.08 21.80 15.04
N GLY A 61 -23.91 22.14 14.05
CA GLY A 61 -24.05 21.36 12.82
C GLY A 61 -22.75 21.25 12.03
N TYR A 62 -21.96 22.33 11.96
CA TYR A 62 -20.66 22.32 11.31
C TYR A 62 -19.63 21.43 12.04
N ILE A 63 -19.59 21.47 13.38
CA ILE A 63 -18.76 20.56 14.18
C ILE A 63 -19.17 19.11 13.92
N PHE A 64 -20.48 18.83 13.88
CA PHE A 64 -20.99 17.50 13.58
C PHE A 64 -20.58 17.04 12.17
N TYR A 65 -20.66 17.92 11.17
CA TYR A 65 -20.19 17.65 9.81
C TYR A 65 -18.69 17.31 9.77
N ILE A 66 -17.83 18.07 10.46
CA ILE A 66 -16.39 17.77 10.53
C ILE A 66 -16.17 16.39 11.17
N MET A 67 -16.84 16.11 12.28
CA MET A 67 -16.65 14.85 13.02
C MET A 67 -17.16 13.63 12.24
N THR A 68 -18.30 13.75 11.56
CA THR A 68 -18.94 12.61 10.90
C THR A 68 -18.50 12.41 9.46
N SER A 69 -18.22 13.47 8.70
CA SER A 69 -17.87 13.35 7.28
C SER A 69 -16.37 13.46 7.09
N VAL A 70 -15.77 14.58 7.51
CA VAL A 70 -14.36 14.88 7.23
C VAL A 70 -13.42 13.94 7.98
N LYS A 71 -13.65 13.73 9.28
CA LYS A 71 -12.78 12.89 10.10
C LYS A 71 -12.86 11.41 9.69
N LEU A 72 -14.06 10.89 9.44
CA LEU A 72 -14.23 9.50 9.01
C LEU A 72 -13.57 9.24 7.66
N GLU A 73 -13.69 10.18 6.70
CA GLU A 73 -12.98 10.07 5.42
C GLU A 73 -11.47 10.12 5.58
N ALA A 74 -10.95 11.05 6.40
CA ALA A 74 -9.51 11.13 6.67
C ALA A 74 -8.97 9.87 7.33
N ASP A 75 -9.69 9.32 8.32
CA ASP A 75 -9.32 8.07 8.99
C ASP A 75 -9.39 6.87 8.04
N ARG A 76 -10.38 6.83 7.13
CA ARG A 76 -10.48 5.81 6.08
C ARG A 76 -9.29 5.87 5.12
N ILE A 77 -8.92 7.07 4.65
CA ILE A 77 -7.76 7.26 3.74
C ILE A 77 -6.46 6.86 4.44
N ASN A 78 -6.25 7.28 5.69
CA ASN A 78 -5.07 6.90 6.45
C ASN A 78 -4.99 5.38 6.69
N LYS A 79 -6.12 4.75 7.03
CA LYS A 79 -6.19 3.29 7.20
C LYS A 79 -5.89 2.55 5.91
N SER A 80 -6.47 3.01 4.79
CA SER A 80 -6.20 2.47 3.45
C SER A 80 -4.72 2.61 3.08
N LYS A 81 -4.12 3.78 3.31
CA LYS A 81 -2.68 4.01 3.12
C LYS A 81 -1.81 3.04 3.91
N GLU A 82 -2.09 2.85 5.20
CA GLU A 82 -1.31 1.94 6.06
C GLU A 82 -1.44 0.47 5.61
N ILE A 83 -2.63 0.05 5.20
CA ILE A 83 -2.86 -1.30 4.68
C ILE A 83 -2.15 -1.48 3.32
N ALA A 84 -2.28 -0.50 2.41
CA ALA A 84 -1.62 -0.51 1.12
C ALA A 84 -0.09 -0.55 1.27
N LYS A 85 0.47 0.23 2.21
CA LYS A 85 1.91 0.22 2.54
C LYS A 85 2.37 -1.18 2.95
N LYS A 86 1.58 -1.89 3.78
CA LYS A 86 1.89 -3.26 4.19
C LYS A 86 1.82 -4.23 3.02
N ILE A 87 0.77 -4.19 2.21
CA ILE A 87 0.59 -5.08 1.05
C ILE A 87 1.74 -4.90 0.06
N VAL A 88 1.94 -3.67 -0.44
CA VAL A 88 2.97 -3.35 -1.44
C VAL A 88 4.36 -3.61 -0.86
N GLY A 89 4.59 -3.23 0.40
CA GLY A 89 5.85 -3.49 1.10
C GLY A 89 6.16 -4.98 1.22
N SER A 90 5.19 -5.82 1.57
CA SER A 90 5.37 -7.27 1.65
C SER A 90 5.70 -7.89 0.30
N VAL A 91 4.98 -7.53 -0.77
CA VAL A 91 5.23 -8.04 -2.13
C VAL A 91 6.59 -7.58 -2.65
N ARG A 92 6.93 -6.30 -2.47
CA ARG A 92 8.26 -5.73 -2.80
C ARG A 92 9.36 -6.51 -2.08
N ASN A 93 9.26 -6.64 -0.76
CA ASN A 93 10.31 -7.25 0.06
C ASN A 93 10.48 -8.73 -0.30
N GLN A 94 9.39 -9.47 -0.51
CA GLN A 94 9.47 -10.86 -0.98
C GLN A 94 10.17 -10.97 -2.33
N THR A 95 9.85 -10.09 -3.28
CA THR A 95 10.47 -10.08 -4.62
C THR A 95 11.97 -9.73 -4.54
N VAL A 96 12.35 -8.70 -3.77
CA VAL A 96 13.75 -8.30 -3.58
C VAL A 96 14.54 -9.41 -2.89
N LEU A 97 13.97 -10.07 -1.87
CA LEU A 97 14.59 -11.20 -1.21
C LEU A 97 14.86 -12.34 -2.19
N MET A 98 13.96 -12.60 -3.14
CA MET A 98 14.16 -13.60 -4.18
C MET A 98 15.35 -13.28 -5.07
N PHE A 99 15.46 -12.04 -5.57
CA PHE A 99 16.63 -11.62 -6.34
C PHE A 99 17.93 -11.67 -5.53
N ARG A 100 17.89 -11.38 -4.23
CA ARG A 100 19.05 -11.52 -3.33
C ARG A 100 19.49 -12.97 -3.16
N VAL A 101 18.55 -13.90 -3.09
CA VAL A 101 18.83 -15.35 -3.04
C VAL A 101 19.48 -15.79 -4.35
N LEU A 102 18.99 -15.33 -5.50
CA LEU A 102 19.61 -15.60 -6.81
C LEU A 102 21.04 -15.03 -6.91
N ALA A 103 21.29 -13.87 -6.31
CA ALA A 103 22.62 -13.23 -6.35
C ALA A 103 23.69 -13.96 -5.50
N GLU A 104 23.31 -14.90 -4.63
CA GLU A 104 24.21 -15.69 -3.75
C GLU A 104 25.20 -14.86 -2.90
N GLN A 105 24.96 -13.55 -2.75
CA GLN A 105 25.82 -12.64 -1.98
C GLN A 105 25.02 -12.01 -0.84
N PRO A 106 25.25 -12.46 0.41
CA PRO A 106 24.43 -12.08 1.55
C PRO A 106 24.57 -10.61 1.97
N HIS A 107 25.51 -9.81 1.47
CA HIS A 107 25.74 -8.47 2.03
C HIS A 107 25.77 -7.29 1.04
N GLU A 108 25.64 -7.48 -0.28
CA GLU A 108 25.85 -6.32 -1.19
C GLU A 108 24.89 -6.13 -2.36
N LYS A 109 24.29 -7.14 -2.99
CA LYS A 109 23.87 -6.88 -4.38
C LYS A 109 22.50 -6.24 -4.62
N PHE A 110 21.50 -6.43 -3.76
CA PHE A 110 20.17 -5.83 -4.00
C PHE A 110 19.54 -5.27 -2.72
N THR A 111 19.71 -3.97 -2.51
CA THR A 111 18.85 -3.17 -1.62
C THR A 111 17.60 -2.67 -2.34
N THR A 112 17.62 -2.70 -3.67
CA THR A 112 16.55 -2.33 -4.60
C THR A 112 16.38 -3.41 -5.68
N PHE A 113 15.40 -3.25 -6.57
CA PHE A 113 15.25 -4.16 -7.71
C PHE A 113 16.50 -4.12 -8.62
N PRO A 114 16.98 -5.29 -9.11
CA PRO A 114 18.05 -5.35 -10.12
C PRO A 114 17.71 -4.57 -11.38
N SER A 115 18.69 -4.09 -12.14
CA SER A 115 18.48 -3.76 -13.55
C SER A 115 18.31 -5.02 -14.42
N GLU A 116 17.82 -4.87 -15.65
CA GLU A 116 17.69 -6.01 -16.57
C GLU A 116 19.05 -6.62 -16.93
N ASP A 117 20.08 -5.80 -17.10
CA ASP A 117 21.45 -6.23 -17.36
C ASP A 117 22.05 -6.99 -16.17
N GLU A 118 21.84 -6.47 -14.96
CA GLU A 118 22.25 -7.12 -13.73
C GLU A 118 21.61 -8.50 -13.62
N LEU A 119 20.28 -8.56 -13.75
CA LEU A 119 19.52 -9.80 -13.67
C LEU A 119 19.98 -10.82 -14.72
N SER A 120 20.13 -10.40 -15.98
CA SER A 120 20.65 -11.26 -17.06
C SER A 120 22.04 -11.80 -16.74
N GLY A 121 22.93 -10.96 -16.22
CA GLY A 121 24.27 -11.33 -15.81
C GLY A 121 24.28 -12.40 -14.73
N TYR A 122 23.36 -12.33 -13.76
CA TYR A 122 23.25 -13.35 -12.71
C TYR A 122 22.64 -14.66 -13.22
N LEU A 123 21.70 -14.63 -14.18
CA LEU A 123 21.02 -15.82 -14.67
C LEU A 123 21.86 -16.63 -15.70
N ASN A 124 22.69 -15.96 -16.49
CA ASN A 124 23.44 -16.58 -17.60
C ASN A 124 24.35 -17.75 -17.22
N ASN A 125 24.84 -17.82 -15.99
CA ASN A 125 25.76 -18.87 -15.53
C ASN A 125 25.11 -19.83 -14.51
N LYS A 126 23.78 -19.82 -14.40
CA LYS A 126 23.05 -20.62 -13.42
C LYS A 126 22.24 -21.71 -14.09
N THR A 127 22.24 -22.86 -13.44
CA THR A 127 21.43 -24.03 -13.81
C THR A 127 20.52 -24.40 -12.65
N PHE A 128 19.50 -25.20 -12.91
CA PHE A 128 18.57 -25.64 -11.86
C PHE A 128 19.26 -26.44 -10.73
N VAL A 129 20.41 -27.07 -11.01
CA VAL A 129 21.22 -27.79 -10.02
C VAL A 129 22.24 -26.91 -9.28
N THR A 130 22.31 -25.61 -9.60
CA THR A 130 23.21 -24.66 -8.93
C THR A 130 22.77 -24.51 -7.47
N LYS A 131 23.72 -24.69 -6.55
CA LYS A 131 23.50 -24.58 -5.10
C LYS A 131 23.31 -23.13 -4.68
N VAL A 132 22.26 -22.88 -3.90
CA VAL A 132 21.93 -21.59 -3.32
C VAL A 132 22.58 -21.48 -1.94
N LYS A 133 23.61 -20.63 -1.81
CA LYS A 133 24.29 -20.41 -0.54
C LYS A 133 23.36 -19.76 0.49
N GLY A 134 23.43 -20.23 1.74
CA GLY A 134 22.78 -19.60 2.90
C GLY A 134 21.36 -20.07 3.22
N THR A 135 20.77 -20.99 2.45
CA THR A 135 19.49 -21.62 2.80
C THR A 135 19.61 -23.14 2.85
N ARG A 136 19.32 -23.70 4.02
CA ARG A 136 19.34 -25.14 4.30
C ARG A 136 17.91 -25.64 4.50
N TYR A 137 17.63 -26.89 4.14
CA TYR A 137 16.39 -27.55 4.54
C TYR A 137 16.70 -28.91 5.16
N ILE A 138 15.78 -29.38 6.00
CA ILE A 138 15.83 -30.70 6.61
C ILE A 138 14.85 -31.56 5.81
N ASP A 139 15.33 -32.66 5.23
CA ASP A 139 14.44 -33.60 4.53
C ASP A 139 13.60 -34.44 5.51
N GLY A 140 12.72 -35.30 4.97
CA GLY A 140 11.91 -36.21 5.78
C GLY A 140 12.71 -37.23 6.59
N ASN A 141 14.01 -37.37 6.34
CA ASN A 141 14.94 -38.25 7.05
C ASN A 141 15.80 -37.48 8.07
N GLY A 142 15.55 -36.18 8.28
CA GLY A 142 16.32 -35.36 9.21
C GLY A 142 17.67 -34.87 8.66
N VAL A 143 17.96 -35.07 7.37
CA VAL A 143 19.24 -34.68 6.75
C VAL A 143 19.18 -33.24 6.29
N VAL A 144 20.22 -32.47 6.63
CA VAL A 144 20.36 -31.07 6.24
C VAL A 144 20.95 -30.99 4.84
N HIS A 145 20.16 -30.52 3.88
CA HIS A 145 20.58 -30.31 2.50
C HIS A 145 20.74 -28.82 2.20
N GLU A 146 21.70 -28.51 1.32
CA GLU A 146 21.77 -27.19 0.67
C GLU A 146 20.67 -27.11 -0.38
N ARG A 147 19.90 -26.01 -0.40
CA ARG A 147 18.88 -25.80 -1.44
C ARG A 147 19.56 -25.53 -2.77
N ASP A 148 19.13 -26.21 -3.82
CA ASP A 148 19.46 -25.80 -5.19
C ASP A 148 18.40 -24.81 -5.71
N LEU A 149 18.69 -24.22 -6.87
CA LEU A 149 17.78 -23.27 -7.50
C LEU A 149 16.47 -23.92 -7.92
N HIS A 150 16.48 -25.20 -8.29
CA HIS A 150 15.26 -25.97 -8.55
C HIS A 150 14.34 -25.97 -7.32
N PHE A 151 14.83 -26.44 -6.17
CA PHE A 151 14.06 -26.49 -4.95
C PHE A 151 13.55 -25.10 -4.57
N TYR A 152 14.41 -24.08 -4.67
CA TYR A 152 14.02 -22.73 -4.34
C TYR A 152 12.90 -22.18 -5.24
N LEU A 153 13.04 -22.35 -6.56
CA LEU A 153 12.13 -21.79 -7.55
C LEU A 153 10.81 -22.56 -7.65
N PHE A 154 10.74 -23.84 -7.27
CA PHE A 154 9.50 -24.63 -7.37
C PHE A 154 8.86 -24.96 -6.02
N ASN A 155 9.67 -25.22 -5.00
CA ASN A 155 9.18 -25.76 -3.72
C ASN A 155 9.22 -24.75 -2.57
N ASP A 156 9.93 -23.62 -2.72
CA ASP A 156 10.04 -22.62 -1.66
C ASP A 156 9.36 -21.30 -2.01
N PHE A 157 9.80 -20.62 -3.07
CA PHE A 157 9.39 -19.25 -3.35
C PHE A 157 7.93 -19.15 -3.83
N PRO A 158 7.48 -19.83 -4.90
CA PRO A 158 6.10 -19.70 -5.37
C PRO A 158 5.05 -20.10 -4.32
N PRO A 159 5.18 -21.25 -3.61
CA PRO A 159 4.22 -21.60 -2.57
C PRO A 159 4.11 -20.54 -1.46
N LYS A 160 5.24 -19.96 -1.03
CA LYS A 160 5.26 -18.86 -0.05
C LYS A 160 4.63 -17.59 -0.59
N ALA A 161 4.85 -17.27 -1.86
CA ALA A 161 4.25 -16.12 -2.52
C ALA A 161 2.74 -16.26 -2.68
N LEU A 162 2.24 -17.43 -3.07
CA LEU A 162 0.80 -17.72 -3.18
C LEU A 162 0.12 -17.74 -1.79
N HIS A 163 0.80 -18.22 -0.76
CA HIS A 163 0.30 -18.09 0.61
C HIS A 163 0.23 -16.61 1.05
N LEU A 164 1.25 -15.81 0.69
CA LEU A 164 1.22 -14.36 0.92
C LEU A 164 0.05 -13.72 0.17
N GLN A 165 -0.15 -14.05 -1.11
CA GLN A 165 -1.30 -13.58 -1.90
C GLN A 165 -2.62 -13.86 -1.19
N SER A 166 -2.82 -15.10 -0.72
CA SER A 166 -4.03 -15.51 0.00
C SER A 166 -4.22 -14.76 1.32
N SER A 167 -3.11 -14.43 2.00
CA SER A 167 -3.14 -13.65 3.24
C SER A 167 -3.44 -12.17 3.00
N LEU A 168 -2.96 -11.62 1.87
CA LEU A 168 -3.14 -10.23 1.49
C LEU A 168 -4.48 -9.99 0.77
N SER A 169 -5.08 -11.01 0.15
CA SER A 169 -6.33 -10.90 -0.60
C SER A 169 -7.50 -10.44 0.26
N ALA A 170 -7.49 -10.75 1.56
CA ALA A 170 -8.46 -10.28 2.55
C ALA A 170 -8.47 -8.75 2.73
N TYR A 171 -7.45 -8.05 2.23
CA TYR A 171 -7.28 -6.61 2.37
C TYR A 171 -7.35 -5.86 1.04
N LEU A 172 -7.71 -6.52 -0.07
CA LEU A 172 -7.74 -5.90 -1.39
C LEU A 172 -8.77 -4.78 -1.51
N ASP A 173 -9.88 -4.86 -0.78
CA ASP A 173 -10.91 -3.82 -0.76
C ASP A 173 -10.42 -2.48 -0.19
N PHE A 174 -9.27 -2.48 0.49
CA PHE A 174 -8.60 -1.27 0.98
C PHE A 174 -7.62 -0.67 -0.02
N LEU A 175 -7.34 -1.34 -1.14
CA LEU A 175 -6.50 -0.82 -2.20
C LEU A 175 -7.33 -0.07 -3.23
N ASP A 176 -6.73 0.96 -3.82
CA ASP A 176 -7.29 1.60 -5.01
C ASP A 176 -7.30 0.64 -6.19
N GLN A 177 -8.22 0.86 -7.13
CA GLN A 177 -8.46 -0.03 -8.28
C GLN A 177 -7.16 -0.35 -9.06
N ASP A 178 -6.33 0.66 -9.30
CA ASP A 178 -5.07 0.48 -10.04
C ASP A 178 -4.07 -0.41 -9.26
N MET A 179 -4.03 -0.30 -7.94
CA MET A 179 -3.21 -1.17 -7.10
C MET A 179 -3.74 -2.60 -7.05
N GLN A 180 -5.06 -2.79 -7.02
CA GLN A 180 -5.67 -4.12 -7.12
C GLN A 180 -5.28 -4.79 -8.44
N VAL A 181 -5.38 -4.06 -9.56
CA VAL A 181 -4.99 -4.57 -10.88
C VAL A 181 -3.51 -4.93 -10.90
N ALA A 182 -2.62 -4.07 -10.39
CA ALA A 182 -1.19 -4.37 -10.32
C ALA A 182 -0.88 -5.57 -9.41
N PHE A 183 -1.58 -5.70 -8.28
CA PHE A 183 -1.47 -6.85 -7.38
C PHE A 183 -1.82 -8.16 -8.09
N TYR A 184 -2.95 -8.21 -8.80
CA TYR A 184 -3.34 -9.40 -9.55
C TYR A 184 -2.39 -9.68 -10.71
N LYS A 185 -1.92 -8.66 -11.42
CA LYS A 185 -0.90 -8.83 -12.48
C LYS A 185 0.39 -9.45 -11.96
N HIS A 186 0.82 -9.09 -10.75
CA HIS A 186 2.02 -9.68 -10.14
C HIS A 186 1.86 -11.19 -9.91
N PHE A 187 0.78 -11.61 -9.24
CA PHE A 187 0.57 -13.03 -8.89
C PHE A 187 0.09 -13.89 -10.07
N ASN A 188 -0.49 -13.29 -11.10
CA ASN A 188 -0.86 -13.96 -12.36
C ASN A 188 0.19 -13.73 -13.46
N SER A 189 1.44 -13.45 -13.08
CA SER A 189 2.52 -13.28 -14.04
C SER A 189 2.99 -14.63 -14.56
N ASN A 190 3.54 -14.64 -15.79
CA ASN A 190 4.16 -15.81 -16.40
C ASN A 190 5.20 -16.49 -15.50
N PHE A 191 5.80 -15.75 -14.55
CA PHE A 191 6.67 -16.35 -13.55
C PHE A 191 5.94 -17.41 -12.72
N PHE A 192 4.81 -17.06 -12.12
CA PHE A 192 4.05 -18.00 -11.29
C PHE A 192 3.44 -19.11 -12.14
N ASP A 193 3.00 -18.83 -13.36
CA ASP A 193 2.50 -19.87 -14.27
C ASP A 193 3.56 -20.96 -14.56
N ASN A 194 4.82 -20.57 -14.75
CA ASN A 194 5.90 -21.52 -15.01
C ASN A 194 6.40 -22.22 -13.73
N PHE A 195 6.60 -21.46 -12.65
CA PHE A 195 7.29 -21.95 -11.45
C PHE A 195 6.35 -22.55 -10.40
N ALA A 196 5.03 -22.36 -10.52
CA ALA A 196 4.05 -23.08 -9.72
C ALA A 196 3.51 -24.35 -10.41
N ASP A 197 3.83 -24.58 -11.69
CA ASP A 197 3.40 -25.79 -12.41
C ASP A 197 4.25 -27.01 -11.99
N PRO A 198 3.64 -28.06 -11.39
CA PRO A 198 4.36 -29.27 -11.00
C PRO A 198 4.95 -30.03 -12.20
N THR A 199 4.36 -29.88 -13.39
CA THR A 199 4.85 -30.51 -14.63
C THR A 199 6.21 -29.92 -15.02
N VAL A 200 6.32 -28.59 -14.99
CA VAL A 200 7.58 -27.89 -15.27
C VAL A 200 8.63 -28.27 -14.22
N ALA A 201 8.25 -28.36 -12.95
CA ALA A 201 9.13 -28.81 -11.88
C ALA A 201 9.71 -30.21 -12.15
N ILE A 202 8.89 -31.17 -12.57
CA ILE A 202 9.34 -32.54 -12.89
C ILE A 202 10.27 -32.56 -14.10
N VAL A 203 9.94 -31.81 -15.16
CA VAL A 203 10.74 -31.77 -16.39
C VAL A 203 12.15 -31.22 -16.14
N LEU A 204 12.28 -30.24 -15.25
CA LEU A 204 13.54 -29.55 -14.98
C LEU A 204 14.35 -30.16 -13.82
N ASN A 205 13.77 -31.10 -13.06
CA ASN A 205 14.43 -31.71 -11.93
C ASN A 205 15.70 -32.49 -12.34
N GLY A 206 16.82 -32.24 -11.66
CA GLY A 206 18.10 -32.90 -11.91
C GLY A 206 18.75 -32.57 -13.26
N ARG A 207 18.21 -31.63 -14.04
CA ARG A 207 18.78 -31.21 -15.33
C ARG A 207 19.66 -29.98 -15.17
N SER A 208 20.78 -29.95 -15.90
CA SER A 208 21.64 -28.78 -16.04
C SER A 208 21.08 -27.75 -17.04
N ASN A 209 19.76 -27.64 -17.13
CA ASN A 209 19.12 -26.65 -17.99
C ASN A 209 19.45 -25.24 -17.49
N ASN A 210 19.70 -24.33 -18.42
CA ASN A 210 20.06 -22.96 -18.08
C ASN A 210 18.83 -22.20 -17.60
N ILE A 211 18.98 -21.45 -16.51
CA ILE A 211 17.90 -20.59 -16.00
C ILE A 211 17.72 -19.36 -16.90
N SER A 212 18.73 -19.02 -17.71
CA SER A 212 18.65 -17.93 -18.70
C SER A 212 17.48 -18.07 -19.67
N ASP A 213 17.03 -19.30 -19.95
CA ASP A 213 15.88 -19.56 -20.82
C ASP A 213 14.57 -19.01 -20.21
N PHE A 214 14.56 -18.80 -18.89
CA PHE A 214 13.44 -18.24 -18.13
C PHE A 214 13.63 -16.76 -17.78
N THR A 215 14.66 -16.08 -18.31
CA THR A 215 14.97 -14.67 -17.99
C THR A 215 13.76 -13.74 -18.11
N ASN A 216 12.95 -13.93 -19.15
CA ASN A 216 11.73 -13.16 -19.34
C ASN A 216 10.74 -13.29 -18.17
N CYS A 217 10.64 -14.47 -17.54
CA CYS A 217 9.78 -14.65 -16.37
C CYS A 217 10.24 -13.77 -15.20
N PHE A 218 11.55 -13.67 -14.97
CA PHE A 218 12.11 -12.81 -13.92
C PHE A 218 11.93 -11.32 -14.23
N PHE A 219 12.02 -10.92 -15.51
CA PHE A 219 11.71 -9.55 -15.93
C PHE A 219 10.25 -9.19 -15.71
N VAL A 220 9.31 -10.06 -16.09
CA VAL A 220 7.88 -9.84 -15.88
C VAL A 220 7.58 -9.74 -14.38
N LEU A 221 8.15 -10.62 -13.56
CA LEU A 221 7.98 -10.55 -12.11
C LEU A 221 8.49 -9.22 -11.54
N ARG A 222 9.70 -8.80 -11.94
CA ARG A 222 10.28 -7.50 -11.54
C ARG A 222 9.36 -6.34 -11.95
N GLN A 223 8.94 -6.32 -13.21
CA GLN A 223 8.16 -5.20 -13.75
C GLN A 223 6.79 -5.11 -13.08
N THR A 224 6.08 -6.23 -12.92
CA THR A 224 4.77 -6.23 -12.25
C THR A 224 4.87 -5.80 -10.78
N THR A 225 5.98 -6.09 -10.09
CA THR A 225 6.21 -5.55 -8.74
C THR A 225 6.49 -4.05 -8.77
N LEU A 226 7.25 -3.55 -9.75
CA LEU A 226 7.48 -2.12 -9.93
C LEU A 226 6.18 -1.37 -10.23
N ASP A 227 5.34 -1.90 -11.12
CA ASP A 227 4.02 -1.33 -11.44
C ASP A 227 3.14 -1.21 -10.18
N LEU A 228 3.22 -2.18 -9.27
CA LEU A 228 2.51 -2.14 -7.99
C LEU A 228 3.06 -1.05 -7.06
N VAL A 229 4.39 -0.91 -6.98
CA VAL A 229 5.04 0.16 -6.21
C VAL A 229 4.69 1.54 -6.77
N GLU A 230 4.81 1.72 -8.08
CA GLU A 230 4.47 2.98 -8.76
C GLU A 230 2.99 3.34 -8.60
N SER A 231 2.10 2.34 -8.63
CA SER A 231 0.68 2.53 -8.36
C SER A 231 0.42 3.05 -6.95
N TYR A 232 1.13 2.51 -5.95
CA TYR A 232 1.10 3.02 -4.59
C TYR A 232 1.66 4.46 -4.51
N GLU A 233 2.81 4.71 -5.11
CA GLU A 233 3.50 6.00 -5.00
C GLU A 233 2.73 7.14 -5.66
N ARG A 234 2.01 6.84 -6.74
CA ARG A 234 1.11 7.80 -7.41
C ARG A 234 -0.03 8.27 -6.50
N VAL A 235 -0.54 7.42 -5.62
CA VAL A 235 -1.68 7.74 -4.75
C VAL A 235 -1.23 8.26 -3.39
N TYR A 236 -0.28 7.59 -2.74
CA TYR A 236 0.07 7.82 -1.34
C TYR A 236 1.44 8.48 -1.12
N GLY A 237 2.19 8.72 -2.19
CA GLY A 237 3.57 9.23 -2.15
C GLY A 237 4.60 8.12 -1.93
N THR A 238 5.86 8.51 -1.76
CA THR A 238 7.02 7.59 -1.74
C THR A 238 6.87 6.46 -0.72
N LEU A 239 7.15 5.24 -1.15
CA LEU A 239 7.27 4.10 -0.25
C LEU A 239 8.66 4.17 0.42
N GLU A 240 8.71 4.42 1.73
CA GLU A 240 9.98 4.44 2.47
C GLU A 240 10.76 3.13 2.25
N LYS A 241 12.07 3.25 2.01
CA LYS A 241 12.94 2.17 1.53
C LYS A 241 13.16 1.04 2.52
#